data_AF-A0A960AWE5-F1
#
_entry.id   AF-A0A960AWE5-F1
#
_cell.length_a   1.000
_cell.length_b   1.000
_cell.length_c   1.000
_cell.angle_alpha   90.00
_cell.angle_beta   90.00
_cell.angle_gamma   90.00
#
_symmetry.space_group_name_H-M   'P 1'
#
loop_
_entity.id
_entity.type
_entity.pdbx_description
1 polymer ?
#
loop_
_entity_poly.entity_id
_entity_poly.type
_entity_poly.pdbx_seq_one_letter_code
_entity_poly.pdbx_strand_id
1 'polypeptide(L)'
;AKGRLRRLIREVKVVQAGGLHALNSMNWGRVMEEVDISDSKWTVMDVEQAIKGLQSPVVRPPELSLRLRSTMRSGNLVLRAGEVAVGYPGVTLFTTEPIELHRGECAALIGPNGSGKSTFLRTLMGELEPLQGELRFGASLKIGYFAQAQDRLNAENTVLDELISHKHMLIGKARSYLAQYLFRGEDVFKRVAMLSGGERAR
;
A
#
# COMPACT_ATOMS: atom_id res chain seq x y z
N ALA A 1 -2.72 4.56 -42.10
CA ALA A 1 -2.10 5.76 -41.51
C ALA A 1 -3.14 6.87 -41.20
N LYS A 2 -3.87 7.40 -42.20
CA LYS A 2 -4.80 8.54 -42.02
C LYS A 2 -5.88 8.39 -40.94
N GLY A 3 -6.44 7.18 -40.76
CA GLY A 3 -7.49 6.95 -39.75
C GLY A 3 -7.01 7.03 -38.29
N ARG A 4 -5.79 6.57 -37.99
CA ARG A 4 -5.22 6.64 -36.63
C ARG A 4 -4.91 8.08 -36.23
N LEU A 5 -4.39 8.88 -37.17
CA LEU A 5 -4.10 10.28 -36.94
C LEU A 5 -5.37 11.09 -36.64
N ARG A 6 -6.44 10.89 -37.43
CA ARG A 6 -7.75 11.52 -37.18
C ARG A 6 -8.34 11.17 -35.81
N ARG A 7 -8.18 9.92 -35.37
CA ARG A 7 -8.59 9.48 -34.04
C ARG A 7 -7.80 10.20 -32.94
N LEU A 8 -6.47 10.26 -33.08
CA LEU A 8 -5.61 10.93 -32.09
C LEU A 8 -5.89 12.43 -31.99
N ILE A 9 -6.09 13.11 -33.13
CA ILE A 9 -6.49 14.53 -33.18
C ILE A 9 -7.78 14.76 -32.39
N ARG A 10 -8.76 13.86 -32.58
CA ARG A 10 -10.04 13.93 -31.86
C ARG A 10 -9.83 13.77 -30.36
N GLU A 11 -9.08 12.76 -29.94
CA GLU A 11 -8.79 12.50 -28.53
C GLU A 11 -8.08 13.69 -27.87
N VAL A 12 -7.07 14.28 -28.53
CA VAL A 12 -6.33 15.45 -28.03
C VAL A 12 -7.25 16.67 -27.90
N LYS A 13 -8.07 16.97 -28.91
CA LYS A 13 -9.02 18.10 -28.85
C LYS A 13 -10.05 17.94 -27.72
N VAL A 14 -10.52 16.72 -27.48
CA VAL A 14 -11.43 16.41 -26.36
C VAL A 14 -10.75 16.68 -25.01
N VAL A 15 -9.49 16.28 -24.85
CA VAL A 15 -8.73 16.57 -23.62
C VAL A 15 -8.48 18.07 -23.45
N GLN A 16 -8.22 18.80 -24.53
CA GLN A 16 -8.04 20.26 -24.48
C GLN A 16 -9.32 20.99 -24.07
N ALA A 17 -10.49 20.53 -24.56
CA ALA A 17 -11.77 21.18 -24.29
C ALA A 17 -12.36 20.81 -22.91
N GLY A 18 -12.26 19.55 -22.49
CA GLY A 18 -12.96 19.02 -21.31
C GLY A 18 -12.09 18.22 -20.34
N GLY A 19 -10.78 18.21 -20.53
CA GLY A 19 -9.85 17.43 -19.71
C GLY A 19 -9.96 15.92 -19.91
N LEU A 20 -9.17 15.16 -19.14
CA LEU A 20 -9.13 13.69 -19.26
C LEU A 20 -10.47 13.00 -18.89
N HIS A 21 -11.29 13.65 -18.07
CA HIS A 21 -12.60 13.13 -17.68
C HIS A 21 -13.60 13.15 -18.84
N ALA A 22 -13.50 14.11 -19.77
CA ALA A 22 -14.35 14.14 -20.96
C ALA A 22 -14.11 12.91 -21.86
N LEU A 23 -12.86 12.44 -21.99
CA LEU A 23 -12.54 11.18 -22.69
C LEU A 23 -13.21 9.96 -22.04
N ASN A 24 -13.19 9.87 -20.70
CA ASN A 24 -13.70 8.71 -19.97
C ASN A 24 -15.22 8.72 -19.77
N SER A 25 -15.85 9.89 -19.82
CA SER A 25 -17.29 10.05 -19.55
C SER A 25 -18.23 9.61 -20.68
N MET A 26 -17.69 9.14 -21.81
CA MET A 26 -18.40 8.52 -22.95
C MET A 26 -19.54 9.35 -23.60
N ASN A 27 -19.84 10.57 -23.13
CA ASN A 27 -20.87 11.42 -23.72
C ASN A 27 -20.31 12.24 -24.90
N TRP A 28 -19.91 11.53 -25.95
CA TRP A 28 -19.28 12.06 -27.15
C TRP A 28 -20.18 13.06 -27.90
N GLY A 29 -21.51 12.93 -27.81
CA GLY A 29 -22.45 13.80 -28.52
C GLY A 29 -22.34 15.28 -28.14
N ARG A 30 -22.21 15.58 -26.83
CA ARG A 30 -22.11 16.96 -26.32
C ARG A 30 -20.74 17.59 -26.62
N VAL A 31 -19.69 16.80 -26.47
CA VAL A 31 -18.31 17.25 -26.78
C VAL A 31 -18.14 17.54 -28.27
N MET A 32 -18.87 16.84 -29.15
CA MET A 32 -18.84 17.10 -30.59
C MET A 32 -19.59 18.37 -31.03
N GLU A 33 -20.52 18.88 -30.22
CA GLU A 33 -21.17 20.17 -30.47
C GLU A 33 -20.28 21.36 -30.08
N GLU A 34 -19.49 21.22 -29.01
CA GLU A 34 -18.59 22.28 -28.51
C GLU A 34 -17.23 22.31 -29.22
N VAL A 35 -16.78 21.17 -29.75
CA VAL A 35 -15.47 21.05 -30.41
C VAL A 35 -15.68 20.96 -31.92
N ASP A 36 -15.27 21.99 -32.64
CA ASP A 36 -15.24 21.97 -34.11
C ASP A 36 -14.16 20.96 -34.58
N ILE A 37 -14.63 19.77 -34.96
CA ILE A 37 -13.81 18.67 -35.50
C ILE A 37 -13.79 18.74 -37.03
N SER A 38 -14.44 19.74 -37.66
CA SER A 38 -14.42 19.87 -39.12
C SER A 38 -13.01 20.17 -39.64
N ASP A 39 -12.62 19.35 -40.62
CA ASP A 39 -11.43 19.36 -41.50
C ASP A 39 -10.13 20.04 -41.01
N SER A 40 -9.71 19.74 -39.78
CA SER A 40 -8.46 20.27 -39.24
C SER A 40 -7.26 19.56 -39.89
N LYS A 41 -6.47 20.29 -40.69
CA LYS A 41 -5.21 19.85 -41.33
C LYS A 41 -4.05 19.70 -40.33
N TRP A 42 -4.26 19.03 -39.21
CA TRP A 42 -3.19 18.80 -38.25
C TRP A 42 -2.22 17.75 -38.81
N THR A 43 -0.94 18.10 -38.84
CA THR A 43 0.16 17.18 -39.11
C THR A 43 0.49 16.37 -37.86
N VAL A 44 1.34 15.36 -38.01
CA VAL A 44 1.83 14.58 -36.86
C VAL A 44 2.58 15.47 -35.86
N MET A 45 3.30 16.49 -36.35
CA MET A 45 4.02 17.44 -35.49
C MET A 45 3.08 18.32 -34.67
N ASP A 46 1.98 18.79 -35.27
CA ASP A 46 0.97 19.59 -34.56
C ASP A 46 0.33 18.80 -33.42
N VAL A 47 0.04 17.53 -33.69
CA VAL A 47 -0.49 16.59 -32.69
C VAL A 47 0.51 16.34 -31.57
N GLU A 48 1.79 16.14 -31.90
CA GLU A 48 2.84 15.94 -30.90
C GLU A 48 3.02 17.17 -30.01
N GLN A 49 3.03 18.36 -30.60
CA GLN A 49 3.13 19.62 -29.87
C GLN A 49 1.90 19.86 -28.98
N ALA A 50 0.70 19.53 -29.48
CA ALA A 50 -0.54 19.62 -28.70
C ALA A 50 -0.52 18.66 -27.50
N ILE A 51 -0.03 17.42 -27.66
CA ILE A 51 0.14 16.46 -26.57
C ILE A 51 1.14 16.98 -25.54
N LYS A 52 2.29 17.51 -25.97
CA LYS A 52 3.30 18.10 -25.05
C LYS A 52 2.76 19.31 -24.29
N GLY A 53 1.81 20.04 -24.87
CA GLY A 53 1.13 21.17 -24.22
C GLY A 53 -0.04 20.78 -23.32
N LEU A 54 -0.48 19.52 -23.32
CA LEU A 54 -1.51 19.06 -22.38
C LEU A 54 -0.96 19.14 -20.97
N GLN A 55 -1.70 19.83 -20.09
CA GLN A 55 -1.39 19.77 -18.66
C GLN A 55 -1.70 18.37 -18.16
N SER A 56 -0.68 17.69 -17.63
CA SER A 56 -0.88 16.47 -16.88
C SER A 56 -1.93 16.73 -15.81
N PRO A 57 -2.99 15.90 -15.73
CA PRO A 57 -3.99 16.09 -14.70
C PRO A 57 -3.27 15.99 -13.36
N VAL A 58 -3.36 17.05 -12.56
CA VAL A 58 -2.88 17.04 -11.18
C VAL A 58 -3.86 16.22 -10.36
N VAL A 59 -3.93 14.92 -10.64
CA VAL A 59 -4.52 13.97 -9.70
C VAL A 59 -3.51 13.92 -8.57
N ARG A 60 -3.76 14.69 -7.50
CA ARG A 60 -3.06 14.44 -6.25
C ARG A 60 -3.51 13.03 -5.85
N PRO A 61 -2.61 12.02 -5.87
CA PRO A 61 -2.98 10.74 -5.35
C PRO A 61 -3.43 10.98 -3.90
N PRO A 62 -4.56 10.38 -3.47
CA PRO A 62 -5.05 10.63 -2.13
C PRO A 62 -3.96 10.21 -1.14
N GLU A 63 -3.54 11.15 -0.30
CA GLU A 63 -2.49 10.90 0.68
C GLU A 63 -3.04 10.03 1.80
N LEU A 64 -2.33 8.95 2.08
CA LEU A 64 -2.63 8.05 3.17
C LEU A 64 -2.13 8.68 4.49
N SER A 65 -3.05 9.21 5.30
CA SER A 65 -2.72 9.73 6.64
C SER A 65 -3.01 8.67 7.72
N LEU A 66 -2.12 7.68 7.86
CA LEU A 66 -2.22 6.70 8.94
C LEU A 66 -1.66 7.27 10.24
N ARG A 67 -2.55 7.54 11.19
CA ARG A 67 -2.16 7.86 12.57
C ARG A 67 -2.23 6.61 13.43
N LEU A 68 -1.12 5.87 13.49
CA LEU A 68 -0.96 4.74 14.41
C LEU A 68 -0.77 5.28 15.83
N ARG A 69 -1.87 5.42 16.57
CA ARG A 69 -1.84 5.81 17.99
C ARG A 69 -2.01 4.57 18.85
N SER A 70 -1.07 4.34 19.77
CA SER A 70 -1.30 3.36 20.83
C SER A 70 -2.39 3.88 21.76
N THR A 71 -3.41 3.06 22.02
CA THR A 71 -4.46 3.33 23.02
C THR A 71 -4.04 2.90 24.42
N MET A 72 -2.93 2.16 24.55
CA MET A 72 -2.41 1.62 25.80
C MET A 72 -1.05 2.22 26.13
N ARG A 73 -0.78 2.40 27.43
CA ARG A 73 0.54 2.80 27.93
C ARG A 73 1.30 1.57 28.37
N SER A 74 2.33 1.19 27.62
CA SER A 74 3.31 0.17 28.04
C SER A 74 4.33 0.77 29.02
N GLY A 75 5.12 -0.11 29.64
CA GLY A 75 6.36 0.26 30.31
C GLY A 75 7.32 1.06 29.42
N ASN A 76 8.32 1.71 30.04
CA ASN A 76 9.34 2.44 29.28
C ASN A 76 10.26 1.50 28.50
N LEU A 77 10.71 0.40 29.14
CA LEU A 77 11.38 -0.69 28.45
C LEU A 77 10.38 -1.43 27.56
N VAL A 78 10.73 -1.67 26.31
CA VAL A 78 9.94 -2.46 25.34
C VAL A 78 10.60 -3.82 25.14
N LEU A 79 11.88 -3.85 24.84
CA LEU A 79 12.65 -5.07 24.62
C LEU A 79 14.01 -4.92 25.27
N ARG A 80 14.47 -5.96 25.95
CA ARG A 80 15.87 -6.17 26.30
C ARG A 80 16.29 -7.53 25.75
N ALA A 81 17.26 -7.53 24.86
CA ALA A 81 17.97 -8.72 24.41
C ALA A 81 19.36 -8.70 25.02
N GLY A 82 19.76 -9.78 25.69
CA GLY A 82 21.16 -9.96 26.08
C GLY A 82 22.03 -10.35 24.89
N GLU A 83 23.06 -11.15 25.15
CA GLU A 83 23.77 -11.87 24.10
C GLU A 83 22.92 -13.06 23.63
N VAL A 84 22.09 -12.83 22.61
CA VAL A 84 21.15 -13.82 22.11
C VAL A 84 21.69 -14.47 20.85
N ALA A 85 21.86 -15.80 20.89
CA ALA A 85 22.22 -16.58 19.71
C ALA A 85 20.95 -16.92 18.91
N VAL A 86 20.85 -16.36 17.71
CA VAL A 86 19.70 -16.52 16.82
C VAL A 86 20.02 -17.55 15.74
N GLY A 87 19.15 -18.53 15.56
CA GLY A 87 19.34 -19.55 14.55
C GLY A 87 18.31 -20.67 14.63
N TYR A 88 18.68 -21.80 14.05
CA TYR A 88 17.94 -23.05 14.11
C TYR A 88 18.77 -24.10 14.84
N PRO A 89 18.17 -25.20 15.35
CA PRO A 89 18.94 -26.26 16.00
C PRO A 89 20.14 -26.69 15.15
N GLY A 90 21.35 -26.56 15.71
CA GLY A 90 22.61 -26.90 15.04
C GLY A 90 23.20 -25.83 14.12
N VAL A 91 22.51 -24.71 13.87
CA VAL A 91 22.99 -23.62 13.00
C VAL A 91 22.69 -22.26 13.63
N THR A 92 23.72 -21.62 14.18
CA THR A 92 23.67 -20.21 14.61
C THR A 92 23.86 -19.31 13.40
N LEU A 93 22.92 -18.38 13.18
CA LEU A 93 22.99 -17.39 12.11
C LEU A 93 23.81 -16.18 12.54
N PHE A 94 23.55 -15.68 13.74
CA PHE A 94 24.31 -14.60 14.37
C PHE A 94 24.04 -14.54 15.88
N THR A 95 24.87 -13.78 16.60
CA THR A 95 24.66 -13.44 18.01
C THR A 95 24.46 -11.93 18.12
N THR A 96 23.47 -11.49 18.90
CA THR A 96 23.26 -10.07 19.17
C THR A 96 24.26 -9.57 20.22
N GLU A 97 24.66 -8.31 20.12
CA GLU A 97 25.11 -7.58 21.30
C GLU A 97 23.91 -7.29 22.22
N PRO A 98 24.13 -6.91 23.49
CA PRO A 98 23.05 -6.46 24.35
C PRO A 98 22.32 -5.26 23.74
N ILE A 99 21.01 -5.38 23.54
CA ILE A 99 20.16 -4.36 22.93
C ILE A 99 19.01 -4.03 23.87
N GLU A 100 18.72 -2.75 23.99
CA GLU A 100 17.50 -2.25 24.62
C GLU A 100 16.72 -1.39 23.64
N LEU A 101 15.40 -1.56 23.65
CA LEU A 101 14.46 -0.72 22.94
C LEU A 101 13.49 -0.11 23.94
N HIS A 102 13.32 1.20 23.89
CA HIS A 102 12.40 1.95 24.73
C HIS A 102 11.17 2.43 23.97
N ARG A 103 10.14 2.77 24.74
CA ARG A 103 8.87 3.26 24.19
C ARG A 103 9.08 4.58 23.45
N GLY A 104 8.67 4.59 22.18
CA GLY A 104 8.79 5.75 21.29
C GLY A 104 10.04 5.71 20.41
N GLU A 105 10.95 4.78 20.66
CA GLU A 105 12.09 4.53 19.78
C GLU A 105 11.68 3.69 18.57
N CYS A 106 12.37 3.92 17.46
CA CYS A 106 12.23 3.15 16.24
C CYS A 106 13.60 2.57 15.90
N ALA A 107 13.70 1.24 15.90
CA ALA A 107 14.91 0.53 15.52
C ALA A 107 14.76 -0.07 14.13
N ALA A 108 15.81 0.06 13.31
CA ALA A 108 15.91 -0.57 12.01
C ALA A 108 16.82 -1.79 12.07
N LEU A 109 16.33 -2.93 11.62
CA LEU A 109 17.12 -4.15 11.48
C LEU A 109 17.63 -4.27 10.05
N ILE A 110 18.93 -4.07 9.86
CA ILE A 110 19.58 -3.97 8.54
C ILE A 110 20.57 -5.11 8.36
N GLY A 111 20.65 -5.65 7.15
CA GLY A 111 21.60 -6.71 6.79
C GLY A 111 21.24 -7.37 5.46
N PRO A 112 22.15 -8.15 4.85
CA PRO A 112 21.90 -8.83 3.58
C PRO A 112 20.80 -9.90 3.69
N ASN A 113 20.25 -10.34 2.56
CA ASN A 113 19.30 -11.44 2.55
C ASN A 113 19.96 -12.71 3.11
N GLY A 114 19.21 -13.49 3.89
CA GLY A 114 19.74 -14.67 4.58
C GLY A 114 20.49 -14.39 5.88
N SER A 115 20.71 -13.13 6.28
CA SER A 115 21.43 -12.79 7.52
C SER A 115 20.67 -13.10 8.83
N GLY A 116 19.52 -13.78 8.76
CA GLY A 116 18.72 -14.14 9.93
C GLY A 116 17.75 -13.08 10.46
N LYS A 117 17.52 -11.97 9.76
CA LYS A 117 16.58 -10.91 10.21
C LYS A 117 15.18 -11.44 10.52
N SER A 118 14.58 -12.17 9.58
CA SER A 118 13.26 -12.76 9.77
C SER A 118 13.28 -13.81 10.89
N THR A 119 14.39 -14.56 11.02
CA THR A 119 14.58 -15.50 12.14
C THR A 119 14.58 -14.76 13.47
N PHE A 120 15.30 -13.65 13.58
CA PHE A 120 15.32 -12.82 14.79
C PHE A 120 13.94 -12.27 15.15
N LEU A 121 13.20 -11.76 14.17
CA LEU A 121 11.82 -11.32 14.42
C LEU A 121 10.94 -12.47 14.93
N ARG A 122 11.08 -13.69 14.38
CA ARG A 122 10.37 -14.88 14.87
C ARG A 122 10.79 -15.26 16.29
N THR A 123 12.08 -15.12 16.61
CA THR A 123 12.58 -15.31 17.98
C THR A 123 11.99 -14.29 18.95
N LEU A 124 11.92 -13.01 18.57
CA LEU A 124 11.25 -11.98 19.35
C LEU A 124 9.74 -12.26 19.52
N MET A 125 9.08 -12.83 18.51
CA MET A 125 7.66 -13.21 18.60
C MET A 125 7.43 -14.46 19.46
N GLY A 126 8.48 -15.15 19.92
CA GLY A 126 8.37 -16.43 20.63
C GLY A 126 7.99 -17.61 19.72
N GLU A 127 8.06 -17.44 18.40
CA GLU A 127 7.85 -18.55 17.44
C GLU A 127 9.07 -19.47 17.33
N LEU A 128 10.23 -18.98 17.74
CA LEU A 128 11.49 -19.70 17.80
C LEU A 128 12.18 -19.39 19.12
N GLU A 129 12.56 -20.40 19.88
CA GLU A 129 13.39 -20.19 21.07
C GLU A 129 14.80 -19.74 20.65
N PRO A 130 15.43 -18.80 21.38
CA PRO A 130 16.83 -18.49 21.17
C PRO A 130 17.69 -19.72 21.47
N LEU A 131 18.79 -19.90 20.73
CA LEU A 131 19.72 -21.01 20.98
C LEU A 131 20.49 -20.80 22.29
N GLN A 132 20.77 -19.54 22.64
CA GLN A 132 21.39 -19.09 23.88
C GLN A 132 20.94 -17.65 24.19
N GLY A 133 21.10 -17.25 25.44
CA GLY A 133 20.73 -15.90 25.91
C GLY A 133 19.26 -15.79 26.32
N GLU A 134 18.85 -14.57 26.67
CA GLU A 134 17.50 -14.29 27.15
C GLU A 134 16.92 -13.05 26.46
N LEU A 135 15.63 -13.13 26.14
CA LEU A 135 14.81 -12.01 25.67
C LEU A 135 13.81 -11.63 26.76
N ARG A 136 13.79 -10.34 27.12
CA ARG A 136 12.83 -9.80 28.09
C ARG A 136 11.99 -8.70 27.46
N PHE A 137 10.68 -8.89 27.53
CA PHE A 137 9.71 -7.89 27.11
C PHE A 137 9.30 -7.01 28.30
N GLY A 138 9.08 -5.73 28.01
CA GLY A 138 8.54 -4.79 28.98
C GLY A 138 7.11 -5.10 29.43
N ALA A 139 6.71 -4.48 30.54
CA ALA A 139 5.37 -4.67 31.10
C ALA A 139 4.28 -4.07 30.19
N SER A 140 3.12 -4.75 30.17
CA SER A 140 1.90 -4.30 29.47
C SER A 140 2.10 -4.02 27.98
N LEU A 141 2.91 -4.85 27.30
CA LEU A 141 3.12 -4.78 25.87
C LEU A 141 2.07 -5.59 25.10
N LYS A 142 1.59 -5.01 24.00
CA LYS A 142 0.84 -5.71 22.98
C LYS A 142 1.65 -5.67 21.68
N ILE A 143 2.17 -6.82 21.27
CA ILE A 143 3.03 -6.92 20.10
C ILE A 143 2.15 -7.10 18.85
N GLY A 144 2.41 -6.28 17.83
CA GLY A 144 1.83 -6.43 16.49
C GLY A 144 2.93 -6.80 15.50
N TYR A 145 2.69 -7.83 14.70
CA TYR A 145 3.65 -8.30 13.69
C TYR A 145 3.06 -8.16 12.29
N PHE A 146 3.77 -7.43 11.42
CA PHE A 146 3.42 -7.27 10.01
C PHE A 146 4.41 -8.10 9.18
N ALA A 147 3.96 -9.26 8.72
CA ALA A 147 4.78 -10.19 7.95
C ALA A 147 4.99 -9.71 6.51
N GLN A 148 6.14 -10.03 5.92
CA GLN A 148 6.43 -9.70 4.52
C GLN A 148 5.54 -10.48 3.52
N ALA A 149 5.10 -11.67 3.89
CA ALA A 149 4.18 -12.46 3.08
C ALA A 149 2.74 -12.22 3.56
N GLN A 150 1.88 -11.72 2.67
CA GLN A 150 0.46 -11.46 2.92
C GLN A 150 -0.39 -12.75 2.90
N ASP A 151 0.23 -13.90 3.14
CA ASP A 151 -0.33 -15.24 2.98
C ASP A 151 -1.50 -15.54 3.93
N ARG A 152 -1.78 -14.63 4.88
CA ARG A 152 -2.91 -14.75 5.81
C ARG A 152 -4.22 -14.21 5.27
N LEU A 153 -4.22 -13.47 4.15
CA LEU A 153 -5.44 -12.94 3.58
C LEU A 153 -6.18 -14.00 2.76
N ASN A 154 -7.50 -14.10 2.93
CA ASN A 154 -8.30 -14.98 2.10
C ASN A 154 -8.58 -14.34 0.73
N ALA A 155 -8.00 -14.93 -0.33
CA ALA A 155 -8.10 -14.44 -1.70
C ALA A 155 -9.54 -14.34 -2.24
N GLU A 156 -10.45 -15.18 -1.73
CA GLU A 156 -11.86 -15.22 -2.16
C GLU A 156 -12.73 -14.16 -1.49
N ASN A 157 -12.31 -13.63 -0.34
CA ASN A 157 -13.06 -12.61 0.38
C ASN A 157 -13.00 -11.27 -0.35
N THR A 158 -14.06 -10.46 -0.19
CA THR A 158 -13.95 -9.04 -0.50
C THR A 158 -13.12 -8.31 0.55
N VAL A 159 -12.59 -7.13 0.22
CA VAL A 159 -11.86 -6.29 1.20
C VAL A 159 -12.69 -6.06 2.48
N LEU A 160 -14.00 -5.83 2.31
CA LEU A 160 -14.92 -5.64 3.43
C LEU A 160 -15.07 -6.91 4.27
N ASP A 161 -15.31 -8.06 3.63
CA ASP A 161 -15.51 -9.33 4.32
C ASP A 161 -14.24 -9.75 5.07
N GLU A 162 -13.08 -9.52 4.46
CA GLU A 162 -11.79 -9.83 5.06
C GLU A 162 -11.50 -8.99 6.31
N LEU A 163 -11.88 -7.71 6.31
CA LEU A 163 -11.76 -6.87 7.50
C LEU A 163 -12.70 -7.34 8.61
N ILE A 164 -13.95 -7.64 8.27
CA ILE A 164 -14.99 -8.03 9.24
C ILE A 164 -14.70 -9.40 9.84
N SER A 165 -14.11 -10.33 9.06
CA SER A 165 -13.72 -11.65 9.54
C SER A 165 -12.64 -11.59 10.63
N HIS A 166 -11.75 -10.59 10.57
CA HIS A 166 -10.68 -10.38 11.56
C HIS A 166 -11.09 -9.46 12.71
N LYS A 167 -12.05 -8.55 12.49
CA LYS A 167 -12.48 -7.58 13.48
C LYS A 167 -13.96 -7.29 13.36
N HIS A 168 -14.72 -7.85 14.30
CA HIS A 168 -16.16 -7.61 14.40
C HIS A 168 -16.47 -6.12 14.55
N MET A 169 -17.13 -5.55 13.55
CA MET A 169 -17.63 -4.18 13.57
C MET A 169 -18.80 -4.03 12.61
N LEU A 170 -19.63 -3.01 12.83
CA LEU A 170 -20.74 -2.68 11.93
C LEU A 170 -20.19 -2.29 10.55
N ILE A 171 -20.90 -2.67 9.48
CA ILE A 171 -20.51 -2.42 8.08
C ILE A 171 -20.19 -0.95 7.83
N GLY A 172 -21.00 -0.02 8.35
CA GLY A 172 -20.74 1.42 8.22
C GLY A 172 -19.39 1.83 8.82
N LYS A 173 -19.05 1.32 10.02
CA LYS A 173 -17.75 1.56 10.66
C LYS A 173 -16.60 0.92 9.88
N ALA A 174 -16.80 -0.29 9.34
CA ALA A 174 -15.81 -0.97 8.50
C ALA A 174 -15.49 -0.16 7.23
N ARG A 175 -16.52 0.36 6.54
CA ARG A 175 -16.33 1.21 5.35
C ARG A 175 -15.63 2.52 5.70
N SER A 176 -15.99 3.17 6.81
CA SER A 176 -15.27 4.37 7.27
C SER A 176 -13.82 4.10 7.68
N TYR A 177 -13.54 2.90 8.19
CA TYR A 177 -12.18 2.47 8.50
C TYR A 177 -11.38 2.23 7.22
N LEU A 178 -11.89 1.42 6.28
CA LEU A 178 -11.29 1.14 4.98
C LEU A 178 -11.04 2.39 4.14
N ALA A 179 -11.93 3.40 4.24
CA ALA A 179 -11.75 4.67 3.54
C ALA A 179 -10.49 5.44 3.99
N GLN A 180 -10.02 5.25 5.24
CA GLN A 180 -8.76 5.79 5.72
C GLN A 180 -7.54 5.11 5.07
N TYR A 181 -7.73 3.90 4.56
CA TYR A 181 -6.74 3.09 3.82
C TYR A 181 -6.94 3.18 2.29
N LEU A 182 -7.72 4.17 1.84
CA LEU A 182 -8.01 4.49 0.43
C LEU A 182 -8.93 3.49 -0.29
N PHE A 183 -9.55 2.54 0.41
CA PHE A 183 -10.60 1.69 -0.15
C PHE A 183 -11.95 2.41 -0.03
N ARG A 184 -12.49 2.93 -1.15
CA ARG A 184 -13.70 3.77 -1.18
C ARG A 184 -14.73 3.24 -2.17
N GLY A 185 -16.00 3.64 -1.99
CA GLY A 185 -17.07 3.29 -2.92
C GLY A 185 -17.18 1.78 -3.12
N GLU A 186 -16.99 1.33 -4.36
CA GLU A 186 -17.03 -0.07 -4.80
C GLU A 186 -15.73 -0.85 -4.52
N ASP A 187 -14.62 -0.17 -4.18
CA ASP A 187 -13.34 -0.84 -3.91
C ASP A 187 -13.43 -1.83 -2.75
N VAL A 188 -14.34 -1.59 -1.81
CA VAL A 188 -14.55 -2.46 -0.64
C VAL A 188 -15.12 -3.83 -1.02
N PHE A 189 -15.73 -3.94 -2.21
CA PHE A 189 -16.29 -5.19 -2.75
C PHE A 189 -15.35 -5.92 -3.70
N LYS A 190 -14.17 -5.36 -4.00
CA LYS A 190 -13.13 -6.06 -4.76
C LYS A 190 -12.67 -7.28 -3.97
N ARG A 191 -12.45 -8.39 -4.67
CA ARG A 191 -11.83 -9.58 -4.07
C ARG A 191 -10.38 -9.31 -3.76
N VAL A 192 -9.87 -9.87 -2.66
CA VAL A 192 -8.46 -9.76 -2.26
C VAL A 192 -7.52 -10.24 -3.38
N ALA A 193 -7.90 -11.28 -4.12
CA ALA A 193 -7.14 -11.77 -5.28
C ALA A 193 -6.90 -10.72 -6.38
N MET A 194 -7.77 -9.71 -6.50
CA MET A 194 -7.68 -8.67 -7.53
C MET A 194 -6.84 -7.46 -7.10
N LEU A 195 -6.43 -7.41 -5.82
CA LEU A 195 -5.64 -6.32 -5.29
C LEU A 195 -4.18 -6.42 -5.74
N SER A 196 -3.56 -5.29 -6.03
CA SER A 196 -2.10 -5.18 -6.16
C SER A 196 -1.39 -5.52 -4.84
N GLY A 197 -0.09 -5.82 -4.88
CA GLY A 197 0.68 -6.10 -3.66
C GLY A 197 0.71 -4.92 -2.67
N GLY A 198 0.70 -3.69 -3.19
CA GLY A 198 0.61 -2.48 -2.37
C GLY A 198 -0.78 -2.27 -1.76
N GLU A 199 -1.84 -2.64 -2.47
CA GLU A 199 -3.21 -2.63 -1.92
C GLU A 199 -3.38 -3.68 -0.83
N ARG A 200 -2.90 -4.91 -1.04
CA ARG A 200 -2.94 -5.96 0.00
C ARG A 200 -2.08 -5.64 1.22
N ALA A 201 -1.09 -4.75 1.08
CA ALA A 201 -0.23 -4.34 2.19
C ALA A 201 -0.89 -3.30 3.10
N ARG A 202 -1.85 -2.54 2.56
CA ARG A 202 -2.61 -1.52 3.29
C ARG A 202 -3.76 -2.17 4.04
#